data_AF-A0A496LCV1-F1
#
_entry.id   AF-A0A496LCV1-F1
#
_cell.length_a   1.000
_cell.length_b   1.000
_cell.length_c   1.000
_cell.angle_alpha   90.00
_cell.angle_beta   90.00
_cell.angle_gamma   90.00
#
_symmetry.space_group_name_H-M   'P 1'
#
loop_
_entity.id
_entity.type
_entity.pdbx_description
1 polymer ?
#
loop_
_entity_poly.entity_id
_entity_poly.type
_entity_poly.pdbx_seq_one_letter_code
_entity_poly.pdbx_strand_id
1 'polypeptide(L)' 'RGAVFVLGSVFHPHAQKNGYIRVSYCNTPEEQIDKGIKIIGDAMKELMA' A
#
# COMPACT_ATOMS: atom_id res chain seq x y z
N ARG A 1 -9.83 -9.21 5.47
CA ARG A 1 -8.38 -9.46 5.19
C ARG A 1 -7.71 -8.10 5.28
N GLY A 2 -6.55 -7.97 5.95
CA GLY A 2 -6.02 -6.65 6.29
C GLY A 2 -4.54 -6.50 5.94
N ALA A 3 -4.25 -5.44 5.19
CA ALA A 3 -2.93 -4.86 5.01
C ALA A 3 -3.10 -3.33 5.11
N VAL A 4 -2.12 -2.64 5.68
CA VAL A 4 -2.15 -1.19 5.87
C VAL A 4 -0.98 -0.56 5.12
N PHE A 5 -1.23 0.56 4.47
CA PHE A 5 -0.23 1.35 3.77
C PHE A 5 -0.53 2.84 3.94
N VAL A 6 0.43 3.69 3.62
CA VAL A 6 0.26 5.15 3.70
C VAL A 6 0.03 5.69 2.29
N LEU A 7 -0.97 6.56 2.13
CA LEU A 7 -1.24 7.25 0.86
C LEU A 7 -0.09 8.21 0.53
N GLY A 8 0.39 8.19 -0.72
CA GLY A 8 1.48 9.07 -1.17
C GLY A 8 1.11 10.56 -1.08
N SER A 9 -0.17 10.90 -1.14
CA SER A 9 -0.66 12.28 -1.05
C SER A 9 -0.35 12.97 0.28
N VAL A 10 -0.12 12.21 1.37
CA VAL A 10 0.22 12.82 2.67
C VAL A 10 1.62 13.44 2.69
N PHE A 11 2.47 13.06 1.74
CA PHE A 11 3.81 13.62 1.57
C PHE A 11 3.82 14.77 0.56
N HIS A 12 2.70 15.04 -0.12
CA HIS A 12 2.60 16.16 -1.04
C HIS A 12 2.34 17.45 -0.25
N PRO A 13 3.12 18.52 -0.44
CA PRO A 13 2.98 19.77 0.35
C PRO A 13 1.60 20.41 0.21
N HIS A 14 0.92 20.16 -0.91
CA HIS A 14 -0.44 20.64 -1.19
C HIS A 14 -1.52 19.56 -1.13
N ALA A 15 -1.25 18.41 -0.49
CA ALA A 15 -2.18 17.28 -0.36
C ALA A 15 -2.79 16.80 -1.70
N GLN A 16 -2.06 16.98 -2.81
CA GLN A 16 -2.55 16.60 -4.13
C GLN A 16 -2.68 15.09 -4.22
N LYS A 17 -3.82 14.63 -4.73
CA LYS A 17 -4.05 13.21 -4.98
C LYS A 17 -3.01 12.71 -5.99
N ASN A 18 -2.44 11.55 -5.69
CA ASN A 18 -1.55 10.82 -6.58
C ASN A 18 -1.84 9.33 -6.50
N GLY A 19 -1.39 8.58 -7.50
CA GLY A 19 -1.57 7.13 -7.57
C GLY A 19 -0.51 6.34 -6.79
N TYR A 20 0.19 6.97 -5.84
CA TYR A 20 1.32 6.36 -5.13
C TYR A 20 0.94 5.96 -3.70
N ILE A 21 1.63 4.93 -3.20
CA ILE A 21 1.54 4.47 -1.81
C ILE A 21 2.94 4.25 -1.24
N ARG A 22 3.07 4.33 0.09
CA ARG A 22 4.30 4.00 0.82
C ARG A 22 4.10 2.72 1.63
N VAL A 23 5.05 1.79 1.49
CA VAL A 23 5.12 0.55 2.25
C VAL A 23 6.41 0.56 3.10
N SER A 24 6.31 0.09 4.35
CA SER A 24 7.46 -0.13 5.22
C SER A 24 7.88 -1.61 5.16
N TYR A 25 9.17 -1.85 4.91
CA TYR A 25 9.74 -3.21 4.87
C TYR A 25 10.82 -3.45 5.94
N CYS A 26 11.37 -2.39 6.55
CA CYS A 26 12.55 -2.49 7.42
C CYS A 26 12.32 -3.27 8.73
N ASN A 27 11.08 -3.35 9.22
CA ASN A 27 10.73 -3.95 10.51
C ASN A 27 9.69 -5.07 10.36
N THR A 28 9.49 -5.58 9.15
CA THR A 28 8.44 -6.54 8.83
C THR A 28 9.07 -7.84 8.34
N PRO A 29 8.74 -9.02 8.90
CA PRO A 29 9.24 -10.30 8.40
C PRO A 29 8.84 -10.53 6.94
N GLU A 30 9.71 -11.19 6.15
CA GLU A 30 9.49 -11.42 4.71
C GLU A 30 8.16 -12.12 4.40
N GLU A 31 7.78 -13.12 5.20
CA GLU A 31 6.49 -13.82 5.05
C GLU A 31 5.28 -12.86 5.19
N GLN A 32 5.37 -11.89 6.11
CA GLN A 32 4.32 -10.89 6.30
C GLN A 32 4.32 -9.87 5.16
N ILE A 33 5.49 -9.53 4.60
CA ILE A 33 5.60 -8.69 3.41
C ILE A 33 4.90 -9.38 2.23
N ASP A 34 5.24 -10.64 1.94
CA ASP A 34 4.63 -11.41 0.85
C ASP A 34 3.10 -11.47 0.97
N LYS A 35 2.61 -11.82 2.16
CA LYS A 35 1.16 -11.86 2.45
C LYS A 35 0.51 -10.49 2.27
N GLY A 36 1.13 -9.43 2.79
CA GLY A 36 0.61 -8.07 2.74
C GLY A 36 0.52 -7.51 1.33
N ILE A 37 1.58 -7.68 0.53
CA ILE A 37 1.62 -7.23 -0.86
C ILE A 37 0.57 -7.94 -1.71
N LYS A 38 0.36 -9.25 -1.52
CA LYS A 38 -0.71 -10.00 -2.20
C LYS A 38 -2.11 -9.43 -1.88
N ILE A 39 -2.40 -9.16 -0.59
CA ILE A 39 -3.67 -8.57 -0.17
C ILE A 39 -3.90 -7.21 -0.86
N ILE A 40 -2.87 -6.35 -0.91
CA ILE A 40 -2.96 -5.04 -1.56
C ILE A 40 -3.22 -5.20 -3.07
N GLY A 41 -2.45 -6.06 -3.74
CA GLY A 41 -2.57 -6.30 -5.17
C GLY A 41 -3.92 -6.86 -5.60
N ASP A 42 -4.47 -7.80 -4.83
CA ASP A 42 -5.79 -8.38 -5.10
C ASP A 42 -6.89 -7.32 -4.94
N ALA A 43 -6.85 -6.52 -3.87
CA ALA A 43 -7.79 -5.42 -3.67
C ALA A 43 -7.71 -4.35 -4.79
N MET A 44 -6.50 -4.06 -5.28
CA MET A 44 -6.31 -3.13 -6.41
C MET A 44 -6.93 -3.67 -7.69
N LYS A 45 -6.78 -4.97 -7.99
CA LYS A 45 -7.39 -5.60 -9.17
C LYS A 45 -8.92 -5.57 -9.09
N GLU A 46 -9.49 -5.86 -7.92
CA GLU A 46 -10.94 -5.81 -7.69
C GLU A 46 -11.52 -4.40 -7.92
N LEU A 47 -10.74 -3.35 -7.63
CA LEU A 47 -11.16 -1.95 -7.81
C LEU A 47 -11.00 -1.43 -9.25
N MET A 48 -10.23 -2.12 -10.10
CA MET A 48 -9.99 -1.75 -11.50
C MET A 48 -10.80 -2.60 -12.49
N ALA A 49 -11.51 -3.63 -12.01
CA ALA A 49 -12.47 -4.42 -12.77
C ALA A 49 -13.82 -3.72 -12.87
#